data_AF-A0A1V6IF65-F1
#
_entry.id   AF-A0A1V6IF65-F1
#
_cell.length_a   1.000
_cell.length_b   1.000
_cell.length_c   1.000
_cell.angle_alpha   90.00
_cell.angle_beta   90.00
_cell.angle_gamma   90.00
#
_symmetry.space_group_name_H-M   'P 1'
#
loop_
_entity.id
_entity.type
_entity.pdbx_description
1 polymer ?
#
loop_
_entity_poly.entity_id
_entity_poly.type
_entity_poly.pdbx_seq_one_letter_code
_entity_poly.pdbx_strand_id
1 'polypeptide(L)'
;MIRWLISYLITFFKGIWQFIKRFFTSLKGIVSFIISFSLYVGWAIAFVVIGIIFGNAWLYSTGTTVVLFWAGPFTPMWLLIVSTALVLQRYVFRDKKSMGWKEIKAYWKDEMRKEKEKSRLAREKRLLKKQERERKRQEKKVVRIVKKYKKEQERLAKKQKGVIYE
;
A
#
# COMPACT_ATOMS: atom_id res chain seq x y z
N MET A 1 -7.12 17.42 -7.51
CA MET A 1 -8.15 16.36 -7.60
C MET A 1 -7.58 14.98 -7.95
N ILE A 2 -6.83 14.83 -9.05
CA ILE A 2 -6.27 13.53 -9.50
C ILE A 2 -5.46 12.78 -8.41
N ARG A 3 -4.60 13.47 -7.65
CA ARG A 3 -3.83 12.85 -6.55
C ARG A 3 -4.71 12.28 -5.44
N TRP A 4 -5.85 12.90 -5.16
CA TRP A 4 -6.81 12.41 -4.16
C TRP A 4 -7.51 11.15 -4.67
N LEU A 5 -7.94 11.17 -5.94
CA LEU A 5 -8.63 10.06 -6.59
C LEU A 5 -7.73 8.81 -6.73
N ILE A 6 -6.47 8.99 -7.13
CA ILE A 6 -5.46 7.92 -7.14
C ILE A 6 -5.26 7.34 -5.73
N SER A 7 -5.16 8.20 -4.72
CA SER A 7 -4.98 7.74 -3.34
C SER A 7 -6.18 6.92 -2.87
N TYR A 8 -7.40 7.34 -3.21
CA TYR A 8 -8.62 6.60 -2.92
C TYR A 8 -8.65 5.22 -3.59
N LEU A 9 -8.34 5.16 -4.89
CA LEU A 9 -8.24 3.92 -5.66
C LEU A 9 -7.22 2.96 -5.04
N ILE A 10 -6.02 3.44 -4.71
CA ILE A 10 -4.98 2.61 -4.08
C ILE A 10 -5.47 2.03 -2.76
N THR A 11 -6.12 2.83 -1.90
CA THR A 11 -6.68 2.34 -0.63
C THR A 11 -7.77 1.29 -0.87
N PHE A 12 -8.66 1.53 -1.85
CA PHE A 12 -9.72 0.60 -2.22
C PHE A 12 -9.17 -0.75 -2.73
N PHE A 13 -8.26 -0.73 -3.71
CA PHE A 13 -7.61 -1.93 -4.25
C PHE A 13 -6.81 -2.66 -3.18
N LYS A 14 -6.17 -1.95 -2.25
CA LYS A 14 -5.46 -2.55 -1.12
C LYS A 14 -6.42 -3.29 -0.17
N GLY A 15 -7.60 -2.73 0.10
CA GLY A 15 -8.65 -3.41 0.87
C GLY A 15 -9.15 -4.67 0.17
N ILE A 16 -9.43 -4.61 -1.13
CA ILE A 16 -9.79 -5.78 -1.94
C ILE A 16 -8.69 -6.84 -1.90
N TRP A 17 -7.43 -6.44 -2.07
CA TRP A 17 -6.29 -7.36 -2.06
C TRP A 17 -6.15 -8.11 -0.73
N GLN A 18 -6.40 -7.43 0.39
CA GLN A 18 -6.43 -8.08 1.70
C GLN A 18 -7.54 -9.14 1.80
N PHE A 19 -8.72 -8.87 1.21
CA PHE A 19 -9.79 -9.87 1.11
C PHE A 19 -9.39 -11.05 0.22
N ILE A 20 -8.84 -10.78 -0.96
CA ILE A 20 -8.40 -11.79 -1.92
C ILE A 20 -7.40 -12.76 -1.27
N LYS A 21 -6.38 -12.25 -0.56
CA LYS A 21 -5.38 -13.09 0.13
C LYS A 21 -5.97 -14.12 1.09
N ARG A 22 -7.15 -13.84 1.67
CA ARG A 22 -7.79 -14.78 2.60
C ARG A 22 -8.33 -16.00 1.89
N PHE A 23 -8.82 -15.87 0.66
CA PHE A 23 -9.22 -17.02 -0.16
C PHE A 23 -8.03 -17.94 -0.43
N PHE A 24 -6.83 -17.37 -0.60
CA PHE A 24 -5.58 -18.13 -0.76
C PHE A 24 -5.13 -18.89 0.50
N THR A 25 -5.84 -18.77 1.62
CA THR A 25 -5.54 -19.52 2.84
C THR A 25 -6.17 -20.92 2.83
N SER A 26 -7.17 -21.18 1.97
CA SER A 26 -7.78 -22.51 1.83
C SER A 26 -7.91 -22.91 0.37
N LEU A 27 -7.68 -24.18 0.05
CA LEU A 27 -7.85 -24.71 -1.31
C LEU A 27 -9.28 -24.46 -1.84
N LYS A 28 -10.29 -24.61 -0.98
CA LYS A 28 -11.70 -24.31 -1.30
C LYS A 28 -11.91 -22.83 -1.64
N GLY A 29 -11.25 -21.92 -0.90
CA GLY A 29 -11.25 -20.49 -1.17
C GLY A 29 -10.62 -20.17 -2.53
N ILE A 30 -9.45 -20.73 -2.82
CA ILE A 30 -8.77 -20.58 -4.11
C ILE A 30 -9.66 -21.04 -5.26
N VAL A 31 -10.21 -22.25 -5.17
CA VAL A 31 -11.07 -22.80 -6.23
C VAL A 31 -12.34 -21.94 -6.41
N SER A 32 -12.99 -21.51 -5.33
CA SER A 32 -14.15 -20.62 -5.42
C SER A 32 -13.82 -19.28 -6.07
N PHE A 33 -12.64 -18.72 -5.79
CA PHE A 33 -12.17 -17.49 -6.38
C PHE A 33 -11.87 -17.65 -7.87
N ILE A 34 -11.23 -18.77 -8.27
CA ILE A 34 -10.97 -19.09 -9.68
C ILE A 34 -12.29 -19.26 -10.44
N ILE A 35 -13.25 -20.00 -9.90
CA ILE A 35 -14.56 -20.18 -10.55
C ILE A 35 -15.25 -18.84 -10.72
N SER A 36 -15.29 -18.03 -9.66
CA SER A 36 -15.87 -16.69 -9.71
C SER A 36 -15.17 -15.81 -10.75
N PHE A 37 -13.83 -15.77 -10.75
CA PHE A 37 -13.05 -15.03 -11.72
C PHE A 37 -13.34 -15.49 -13.16
N SER A 38 -13.43 -16.80 -13.38
CA SER A 38 -13.73 -17.38 -14.69
C SER A 38 -15.10 -16.96 -15.23
N LEU A 39 -16.11 -16.86 -14.36
CA LEU A 39 -17.46 -16.42 -14.73
C LEU A 39 -17.50 -14.97 -15.22
N TYR A 40 -16.73 -14.07 -14.60
CA TYR A 40 -16.77 -12.65 -14.96
C TYR A 40 -15.76 -12.27 -16.06
N VAL A 41 -14.54 -12.80 -15.97
CA VAL A 41 -13.39 -12.34 -16.80
C VAL A 41 -12.77 -13.49 -17.59
N GLY A 42 -12.77 -14.71 -17.06
CA GLY A 42 -12.06 -15.83 -17.71
C GLY A 42 -12.56 -16.13 -19.11
N TRP A 43 -13.86 -16.00 -19.38
CA TRP A 43 -14.41 -16.16 -20.73
C TRP A 43 -13.89 -15.10 -21.72
N ALA A 44 -13.74 -13.85 -21.28
CA ALA A 44 -13.21 -12.77 -22.10
C ALA A 44 -11.73 -13.00 -22.42
N ILE A 45 -10.96 -13.47 -21.45
CA ILE A 45 -9.55 -13.87 -21.66
C ILE A 45 -9.49 -15.03 -22.65
N ALA A 46 -10.36 -16.04 -22.52
CA ALA A 46 -10.43 -17.14 -23.47
C ALA A 46 -10.73 -16.66 -24.89
N PHE A 47 -11.65 -15.70 -25.05
CA PHE A 47 -11.97 -15.11 -26.36
C PHE A 47 -10.79 -14.34 -26.96
N VAL A 48 -9.99 -13.63 -26.15
CA VAL A 48 -8.75 -13.00 -26.61
C VAL A 48 -7.77 -14.05 -27.12
N VAL A 49 -7.50 -15.08 -26.33
CA VAL A 49 -6.51 -16.12 -26.67
C VAL A 49 -6.93 -16.90 -27.90
N ILE A 50 -8.19 -17.36 -27.96
CA ILE A 50 -8.76 -18.07 -29.11
C ILE A 50 -8.78 -17.13 -30.34
N GLY A 51 -9.19 -15.88 -30.17
CA GLY A 51 -9.20 -14.89 -31.26
C GLY A 51 -7.81 -14.68 -31.88
N ILE A 52 -6.74 -14.67 -31.07
CA ILE A 52 -5.37 -14.57 -31.54
C ILE A 52 -4.94 -15.86 -32.27
N ILE A 53 -5.18 -17.02 -31.68
CA ILE A 53 -4.76 -18.33 -32.26
C ILE A 53 -5.42 -18.56 -33.62
N PHE A 54 -6.71 -18.25 -33.75
CA PHE A 54 -7.47 -18.48 -34.98
C PHE A 54 -7.51 -17.25 -35.91
N GLY A 55 -6.79 -16.17 -35.58
CA GLY A 55 -6.80 -14.94 -36.38
C GLY A 55 -8.17 -14.27 -36.51
N ASN A 56 -9.09 -14.53 -35.57
CA ASN A 56 -10.45 -14.01 -35.62
C ASN A 56 -10.55 -12.66 -34.92
N ALA A 57 -10.58 -11.58 -35.72
CA ALA A 57 -10.65 -10.21 -35.25
C ALA A 57 -11.90 -9.91 -34.40
N TRP A 58 -13.03 -10.55 -34.68
CA TRP A 58 -14.27 -10.37 -33.90
C TRP A 58 -14.14 -10.94 -32.48
N LEU A 59 -13.59 -12.15 -32.35
CA LEU A 59 -13.34 -12.78 -31.05
C LEU A 59 -12.29 -12.02 -30.23
N TYR A 60 -11.18 -11.65 -30.88
CA TYR A 60 -10.11 -10.89 -30.24
C TYR A 60 -10.60 -9.52 -29.76
N SER A 61 -11.30 -8.77 -30.61
CA SER A 61 -11.79 -7.42 -30.28
C SER A 61 -12.84 -7.45 -29.17
N THR A 62 -13.79 -8.39 -29.21
CA THR A 62 -14.81 -8.56 -28.18
C THR A 62 -14.18 -8.90 -26.83
N GLY A 63 -13.29 -9.90 -26.80
CA GLY A 63 -12.58 -10.28 -25.57
C GLY A 63 -11.76 -9.11 -25.01
N THR A 64 -11.05 -8.38 -25.88
CA THR A 64 -10.20 -7.24 -25.48
C THR A 64 -11.03 -6.09 -24.92
N THR A 65 -12.17 -5.77 -25.55
CA THR A 65 -13.08 -4.71 -25.08
C THR A 65 -13.62 -5.02 -23.69
N VAL A 66 -14.04 -6.28 -23.46
CA VAL A 66 -14.55 -6.71 -22.16
C VAL A 66 -13.46 -6.67 -21.09
N VAL A 67 -12.23 -7.13 -21.40
CA VAL A 67 -11.10 -7.05 -20.47
C VAL A 67 -10.76 -5.60 -20.13
N LEU A 68 -10.71 -4.71 -21.11
CA LEU A 68 -10.44 -3.28 -20.89
C LEU A 68 -11.54 -2.58 -20.10
N PHE A 69 -12.81 -2.89 -20.39
CA PHE A 69 -13.96 -2.41 -19.62
C PHE A 69 -13.79 -2.76 -18.15
N TRP A 70 -13.52 -4.02 -17.86
CA TRP A 70 -13.35 -4.53 -16.51
C TRP A 70 -12.06 -4.11 -15.80
N ALA A 71 -11.01 -3.77 -16.56
CA ALA A 71 -9.77 -3.18 -16.04
C ALA A 71 -9.94 -1.71 -15.64
N GLY A 72 -11.10 -1.11 -15.90
CA GLY A 72 -11.42 0.24 -15.49
C GLY A 72 -11.28 0.45 -13.97
N PRO A 73 -10.81 1.62 -13.52
CA PRO A 73 -10.64 1.90 -12.09
C PRO A 73 -11.97 1.97 -11.33
N PHE A 74 -13.10 2.19 -12.03
CA PHE A 74 -14.43 2.35 -11.43
C PHE A 74 -15.34 1.15 -11.61
N THR A 75 -14.90 0.11 -12.31
CA THR A 75 -15.72 -1.08 -12.48
C THR A 75 -15.73 -1.90 -11.19
N PRO A 76 -16.91 -2.27 -10.65
CA PRO A 76 -17.01 -3.07 -9.44
C PRO A 76 -16.64 -4.55 -9.66
N MET A 77 -15.83 -4.86 -10.69
CA MET A 77 -15.45 -6.21 -11.09
C MET A 77 -14.98 -7.03 -9.89
N TRP A 78 -13.99 -6.52 -9.17
CA TRP A 78 -13.40 -7.21 -8.04
C TRP A 78 -14.38 -7.39 -6.88
N LEU A 79 -15.31 -6.44 -6.68
CA LEU A 79 -16.38 -6.58 -5.68
C LEU A 79 -17.30 -7.74 -6.06
N LEU A 80 -17.70 -7.84 -7.33
CA LEU A 80 -18.53 -8.93 -7.83
C LEU A 80 -17.82 -10.28 -7.71
N ILE A 81 -16.56 -10.35 -8.15
CA ILE A 81 -15.76 -11.58 -8.08
C ILE A 81 -15.61 -12.04 -6.63
N VAL A 82 -15.24 -11.14 -5.72
CA VAL A 82 -15.06 -11.48 -4.30
C VAL A 82 -16.38 -11.88 -3.65
N SER A 83 -17.47 -11.16 -3.94
CA SER A 83 -18.80 -11.47 -3.39
C SER A 83 -19.27 -12.86 -3.83
N THR A 84 -19.21 -13.14 -5.13
CA THR A 84 -19.60 -14.43 -5.69
C THR A 84 -18.67 -15.55 -5.22
N ALA A 85 -17.38 -15.29 -5.04
CA ALA A 85 -16.44 -16.24 -4.45
C ALA A 85 -16.81 -16.60 -3.00
N LEU A 86 -17.21 -15.62 -2.16
CA LEU A 86 -17.71 -15.90 -0.81
C LEU A 86 -18.94 -16.79 -0.82
N VAL A 87 -19.89 -16.49 -1.71
CA VAL A 87 -21.11 -17.27 -1.88
C VAL A 87 -20.76 -18.70 -2.31
N LEU A 88 -19.91 -18.87 -3.33
CA LEU A 88 -19.45 -20.20 -3.77
C LEU A 88 -18.73 -20.96 -2.65
N GLN A 89 -17.81 -20.31 -1.94
CA GLN A 89 -17.08 -20.94 -0.83
C GLN A 89 -18.02 -21.42 0.28
N ARG A 90 -19.04 -20.61 0.61
CA ARG A 90 -19.99 -20.91 1.70
C ARG A 90 -21.06 -21.93 1.30
N TYR A 91 -21.68 -21.76 0.15
CA TYR A 91 -22.85 -22.56 -0.26
C TYR A 91 -22.45 -23.80 -1.05
N VAL A 92 -21.51 -23.71 -1.98
CA VAL A 92 -21.11 -24.85 -2.82
C VAL A 92 -20.10 -25.72 -2.08
N PHE A 93 -19.04 -25.13 -1.54
CA PHE A 93 -17.98 -25.90 -0.86
C PHE A 93 -18.25 -26.19 0.61
N ARG A 94 -19.36 -25.66 1.15
CA ARG A 94 -19.83 -25.79 2.55
C ARG A 94 -18.69 -25.60 3.55
N ASP A 95 -17.81 -24.65 3.26
CA ASP A 95 -16.62 -24.43 4.06
C ASP A 95 -17.01 -23.76 5.38
N LYS A 96 -16.82 -24.46 6.50
CA LYS A 96 -17.09 -23.91 7.85
C LYS A 96 -16.15 -22.75 8.20
N LYS A 97 -15.03 -22.61 7.48
CA LYS A 97 -14.10 -21.46 7.60
C LYS A 97 -14.54 -20.25 6.75
N SER A 98 -15.64 -20.35 6.00
CA SER A 98 -16.18 -19.21 5.25
C SER A 98 -16.77 -18.19 6.23
N MET A 99 -16.29 -16.95 6.14
CA MET A 99 -16.69 -15.92 7.09
C MET A 99 -18.12 -15.45 6.83
N GLY A 100 -18.92 -15.40 7.90
CA GLY A 100 -20.22 -14.75 7.86
C GLY A 100 -20.08 -13.23 7.75
N TRP A 101 -21.16 -12.55 7.35
CA TRP A 101 -21.22 -11.08 7.28
C TRP A 101 -20.79 -10.37 8.58
N LYS A 102 -21.07 -10.97 9.75
CA LYS A 102 -20.65 -10.44 11.06
C LYS A 102 -19.12 -10.48 11.25
N GLU A 103 -18.48 -11.56 10.84
CA GLU A 103 -17.02 -11.73 10.95
C GLU A 103 -16.28 -10.85 9.94
N ILE A 104 -16.84 -10.68 8.74
CA ILE A 104 -16.34 -9.73 7.74
C ILE A 104 -16.34 -8.30 8.31
N LYS A 105 -17.45 -7.89 8.95
CA LYS A 105 -17.57 -6.56 9.56
C LYS A 105 -16.60 -6.37 10.72
N ALA A 106 -16.45 -7.37 11.58
CA ALA A 106 -15.49 -7.34 12.69
C ALA A 106 -14.05 -7.23 12.16
N TYR A 107 -13.71 -8.03 11.16
CA TYR A 107 -12.39 -8.00 10.53
C TYR A 107 -12.08 -6.63 9.90
N TRP A 108 -13.04 -6.05 9.19
CA TRP A 108 -12.88 -4.71 8.60
C TRP A 108 -12.59 -3.65 9.67
N LYS A 109 -13.29 -3.73 10.80
CA LYS A 109 -13.10 -2.80 11.92
C LYS A 109 -11.69 -2.92 12.52
N ASP A 110 -11.20 -4.14 12.70
CA ASP A 110 -9.87 -4.41 13.26
C ASP A 110 -8.74 -4.02 12.29
N GLU A 111 -8.89 -4.33 11.01
CA GLU A 111 -7.90 -3.97 9.99
C GLU A 111 -7.79 -2.44 9.84
N MET A 112 -8.92 -1.73 9.84
CA MET A 112 -8.94 -0.26 9.85
C MET A 112 -8.29 0.33 11.11
N ARG A 113 -8.39 -0.35 12.26
CA ARG A 113 -7.71 0.06 13.50
C ARG A 113 -6.19 -0.12 13.37
N LYS A 114 -5.72 -1.26 12.88
CA LYS A 114 -4.29 -1.53 12.62
C LYS A 114 -3.69 -0.55 11.62
N GLU A 115 -4.41 -0.23 10.55
CA GLU A 115 -3.94 0.74 9.57
C GLU A 115 -3.81 2.15 10.16
N LYS A 116 -4.78 2.57 10.98
CA LYS A 116 -4.69 3.85 11.73
C LYS A 116 -3.48 3.88 12.65
N GLU A 117 -3.22 2.83 13.43
CA GLU A 117 -2.04 2.75 14.31
C GLU A 117 -0.73 2.82 13.54
N LYS A 118 -0.62 2.04 12.45
CA LYS A 118 0.57 2.07 11.58
C LYS A 118 0.81 3.46 10.99
N SER A 119 -0.26 4.17 10.62
CA SER A 119 -0.18 5.54 10.11
C SER A 119 0.27 6.54 11.18
N ARG A 120 -0.17 6.38 12.44
CA ARG A 120 0.26 7.20 13.59
C ARG A 120 1.74 6.99 13.89
N LEU A 121 2.18 5.73 14.01
CA LEU A 121 3.59 5.38 14.22
C LEU A 121 4.48 5.92 13.10
N ALA A 122 4.03 5.86 11.85
CA ALA A 122 4.77 6.43 10.72
C ALA A 122 4.90 7.96 10.80
N ARG A 123 3.87 8.66 11.31
CA ARG A 123 3.92 10.12 11.55
C ARG A 123 4.88 10.45 12.69
N GLU A 124 4.81 9.72 13.81
CA GLU A 124 5.71 9.90 14.95
C GLU A 124 7.17 9.69 14.57
N LYS A 125 7.49 8.61 13.85
CA LYS A 125 8.84 8.37 13.32
C LYS A 125 9.35 9.51 12.43
N ARG A 126 8.48 10.13 11.63
CA ARG A 126 8.85 11.29 10.80
C ARG A 126 9.14 12.53 11.64
N LEU A 127 8.37 12.76 12.70
CA LEU A 127 8.58 13.87 13.63
C LEU A 127 9.89 13.70 14.41
N LEU A 128 10.13 12.50 14.96
CA LEU A 128 11.38 12.18 15.65
C LEU A 128 12.60 12.37 14.72
N LYS A 129 12.51 11.90 13.47
CA LYS A 129 13.58 12.10 12.48
C LYS A 129 13.81 13.58 12.14
N LYS A 130 12.77 14.43 12.17
CA LYS A 130 12.92 15.88 12.01
C LYS A 130 13.61 16.50 13.22
N GLN A 131 13.17 16.18 14.43
CA GLN A 131 13.78 16.67 15.67
C GLN A 131 15.25 16.25 15.79
N GLU A 132 15.59 15.02 15.43
CA GLU A 132 16.98 14.54 15.44
C GLU A 132 17.86 15.32 14.44
N ARG A 133 17.34 15.64 13.25
CA ARG A 133 18.03 16.48 12.27
C ARG A 133 18.24 17.90 12.78
N GLU A 134 17.27 18.46 13.51
CA GLU A 134 17.37 19.78 14.11
C GLU A 134 18.38 19.80 15.26
N ARG A 135 18.37 18.79 16.15
CA ARG A 135 19.41 18.62 17.19
C ARG A 135 20.80 18.54 16.59
N LYS A 136 21.02 17.70 15.58
CA LYS A 136 22.31 17.61 14.86
C LYS A 136 22.73 18.94 14.24
N ARG A 137 21.78 19.76 13.76
CA ARG A 137 22.08 21.12 13.25
C ARG A 137 22.47 22.07 14.37
N GLN A 138 21.79 22.01 15.52
CA GLN A 138 22.12 22.81 16.70
C GLN A 138 23.49 22.44 17.27
N GLU A 139 23.78 21.15 17.45
CA GLU A 139 25.10 20.65 17.88
C GLU A 139 26.21 21.15 16.95
N LYS A 140 26.03 21.06 15.62
CA LYS A 140 26.99 21.59 14.65
C LYS A 140 27.17 23.11 14.72
N LYS A 141 26.16 23.87 15.16
CA LYS A 141 26.28 25.31 15.40
C LYS A 141 27.06 25.58 16.68
N VAL A 142 26.73 24.88 17.78
CA VAL A 142 27.43 24.99 19.06
C VAL A 142 28.91 24.65 18.91
N VAL A 143 29.24 23.53 18.25
CA VAL A 143 30.64 23.14 17.98
C VAL A 143 31.40 24.23 17.22
N ARG A 144 30.76 24.87 16.23
CA ARG A 144 31.36 26.00 15.50
C ARG A 144 31.61 27.21 16.40
N ILE A 145 30.68 27.52 17.29
CA ILE A 145 30.80 28.63 18.25
C ILE A 145 31.92 28.35 19.25
N VAL A 146 31.95 27.16 19.86
CA VAL A 146 32.99 26.75 20.81
C VAL A 146 34.38 26.80 20.14
N LYS A 147 34.50 26.32 18.90
CA LYS A 147 35.77 26.39 18.16
C LYS A 147 36.22 27.84 17.90
N LYS A 148 35.29 28.76 17.62
CA LYS A 148 35.59 30.19 17.47
C LYS A 148 36.10 30.78 18.79
N TYR A 149 35.37 30.57 19.90
CA TYR A 149 35.78 31.05 21.22
C TYR A 149 37.14 30.50 21.64
N LYS A 150 37.40 29.20 21.44
CA LYS A 150 38.70 28.61 21.77
C LYS A 150 39.84 29.26 20.98
N LYS A 151 39.65 29.51 19.69
CA LYS A 151 40.63 30.21 18.84
C LYS A 151 40.87 31.65 19.28
N GLU A 152 39.84 32.32 19.78
CA GLU A 152 39.92 33.68 20.31
C GLU A 152 40.68 33.72 21.65
N GLN A 153 40.39 32.78 22.55
CA GLN A 153 41.14 32.60 23.80
C GLN A 153 42.63 32.30 23.54
N GLU A 154 42.95 31.44 22.56
CA GLU A 154 44.34 31.19 22.15
C GLU A 154 45.04 32.45 21.61
N ARG A 155 44.32 33.31 20.88
CA ARG A 155 44.85 34.61 20.40
C ARG A 155 45.10 35.57 21.55
N LEU A 156 44.18 35.64 22.51
CA LEU A 156 44.32 36.49 23.70
C LEU A 156 45.48 36.02 24.59
N ALA A 157 45.61 34.72 24.82
CA ALA A 157 46.73 34.13 25.56
C ALA A 157 48.09 34.38 24.88
N LYS A 158 48.16 34.32 23.55
CA LYS A 158 49.37 34.69 22.80
C LYS A 158 49.72 36.17 22.91
N LYS A 159 48.71 37.06 22.87
CA LYS A 159 48.92 38.51 23.08
C LYS A 159 49.43 38.81 24.49
N GLN A 160 48.83 38.20 25.52
CA GLN A 160 49.31 38.37 26.91
C GLN A 160 50.74 37.86 27.09
N LYS A 161 51.11 36.73 26.48
CA LYS A 161 52.50 36.24 26.53
C LYS A 161 53.49 37.13 25.78
N GLY A 162 53.09 37.75 24.67
CA GLY A 162 53.96 38.68 23.92
C GLY A 162 54.26 39.99 24.66
N VAL A 163 53.36 40.42 25.56
CA VAL A 163 53.52 41.64 26.38
C VAL A 163 54.41 41.41 27.61
N ILE A 164 54.70 40.16 27.99
CA ILE A 164 55.54 39.83 29.16
C ILE A 164 57.04 39.79 28.80
N TYR A 165 57.39 39.87 27.50
CA TYR A 165 58.78 39.81 26.99
C TYR A 165 59.26 41.10 26.31
N GLU A 166 58.58 42.23 26.54
CA GLU A 166 59.09 43.60 26.27
C GLU A 166 59.36 44.31 27.59
#